data_AF-A0A072PCY0-F1
#
_entry.id   AF-A0A072PCY0-F1
#
_cell.length_a   1.000
_cell.length_b   1.000
_cell.length_c   1.000
_cell.angle_alpha   90.00
_cell.angle_beta   90.00
_cell.angle_gamma   90.00
#
_symmetry.space_group_name_H-M   'P 1'
#
loop_
_entity.id
_entity.type
_entity.pdbx_description
1 polymer ?
#
loop_
_entity_poly.entity_id
_entity_poly.type
_entity_poly.pdbx_seq_one_letter_code
_entity_poly.pdbx_strand_id
1 'polypeptide(L)'
;MSIATTILLPLFEKSSTGCFSVALTIVFLHVALISDPPDEPAISGFKDIFCIASGRILPAVALATTVYLVCIQDAHQGRRQTRLSWTSWLTGLWSGALCNFFGQLFQDGWGPKAQKILLIFLTATLYFIICRIRKLHREQQLTRCLTLYGLLIVGLYITNRIFGFLGLRLHIHHYLWPLLLLPGASTCGPYASFYEGLLLGISTNGIARWGFDNLAEVQGPISDKSVESLLLNMISPIINGTHISFEWSGLPNSCNGINILVNDVLRFQDFNPPGGHSFVWRREDLGLPLYFRFGAITEDKYRGLTMGDTTGPAVWHANGTWSA
;
A
#
# COMPACT_ATOMS: atom_id res chain seq x y z
N MET A 1 3.05 -15.16 -22.75
CA MET A 1 2.24 -14.32 -23.67
C MET A 1 2.70 -12.89 -23.55
N SER A 2 2.83 -12.16 -24.66
CA SER A 2 3.19 -10.73 -24.64
C SER A 2 1.96 -9.86 -24.36
N ILE A 3 2.15 -8.68 -23.75
CA ILE A 3 1.11 -7.66 -23.57
C ILE A 3 0.39 -7.40 -24.90
N ALA A 4 1.14 -7.29 -26.00
CA ALA A 4 0.60 -7.09 -27.34
C ALA A 4 -0.35 -8.22 -27.78
N THR A 5 0.00 -9.48 -27.50
CA THR A 5 -0.86 -10.63 -27.84
C THR A 5 -2.16 -10.64 -27.04
N THR A 6 -2.13 -10.17 -25.79
CA THR A 6 -3.32 -10.09 -24.94
C THR A 6 -4.24 -8.96 -25.40
N ILE A 7 -3.71 -7.79 -25.74
CA ILE A 7 -4.50 -6.64 -26.25
C ILE A 7 -5.23 -6.99 -27.55
N LEU A 8 -4.66 -7.88 -28.37
CA LEU A 8 -5.26 -8.34 -29.62
C LEU A 8 -6.24 -9.52 -29.44
N LEU A 9 -6.39 -10.07 -28.23
CA LEU A 9 -7.33 -11.16 -27.92
C LEU A 9 -8.78 -10.90 -28.41
N PRO A 10 -9.36 -9.67 -28.32
CA PRO A 10 -10.72 -9.40 -28.79
C PRO A 10 -10.90 -9.51 -30.30
N LEU A 11 -9.81 -9.64 -31.08
CA LEU A 11 -9.89 -9.89 -32.52
C LEU A 11 -10.23 -11.36 -32.83
N PHE A 12 -9.93 -12.26 -31.90
CA PHE A 12 -10.06 -13.71 -32.07
C PHE A 12 -11.17 -14.30 -31.19
N GLU A 13 -11.34 -13.77 -29.97
CA GLU A 13 -12.36 -14.22 -29.03
C GLU A 13 -13.67 -13.45 -29.24
N LYS A 14 -14.78 -14.19 -29.42
CA LYS A 14 -16.11 -13.60 -29.64
C LYS A 14 -16.91 -13.48 -28.35
N SER A 15 -16.56 -14.23 -27.31
CA SER A 15 -17.24 -14.19 -26.02
C SER A 15 -16.70 -13.06 -25.15
N SER A 16 -17.57 -12.11 -24.77
CA SER A 16 -17.24 -11.05 -23.79
C SER A 16 -16.75 -11.63 -22.47
N THR A 17 -17.41 -12.68 -21.97
CA THR A 17 -17.05 -13.33 -20.70
C THR A 17 -15.72 -14.08 -20.83
N GLY A 18 -15.48 -14.75 -21.96
CA GLY A 18 -14.21 -15.43 -22.23
C GLY A 18 -13.05 -14.45 -22.29
N CYS A 19 -13.20 -13.36 -23.04
CA CYS A 19 -12.20 -12.30 -23.16
C CYS A 19 -11.87 -11.67 -21.80
N PHE A 20 -12.89 -11.36 -21.00
CA PHE A 20 -12.73 -10.83 -19.65
C PHE A 20 -11.96 -11.79 -18.74
N SER A 21 -12.43 -13.03 -18.59
CA SER A 21 -11.86 -13.99 -17.63
C SER A 21 -10.43 -14.37 -17.98
N VAL A 22 -10.14 -14.58 -19.27
CA VAL A 22 -8.78 -14.89 -19.74
C VAL A 22 -7.85 -13.70 -19.52
N ALA A 23 -8.26 -12.49 -19.92
CA ALA A 23 -7.45 -11.30 -19.75
C ALA A 23 -7.13 -11.02 -18.28
N LEU A 24 -8.14 -11.08 -17.40
CA LEU A 24 -7.96 -10.88 -15.97
C LEU A 24 -6.99 -11.91 -15.38
N THR A 25 -7.15 -13.19 -15.72
CA THR A 25 -6.28 -14.27 -15.21
C THR A 25 -4.84 -14.05 -15.64
N ILE A 26 -4.62 -13.72 -16.92
CA ILE A 26 -3.28 -13.42 -17.46
C ILE A 26 -2.66 -12.22 -16.74
N VAL A 27 -3.42 -11.13 -16.59
CA VAL A 27 -2.94 -9.90 -15.95
C VAL A 27 -2.63 -10.15 -14.48
N PHE A 28 -3.51 -10.83 -13.74
CA PHE A 28 -3.30 -11.16 -12.34
C PHE A 28 -2.02 -11.98 -12.15
N LEU A 29 -1.86 -13.07 -12.91
CA LEU A 29 -0.67 -13.92 -12.83
C LEU A 29 0.59 -13.16 -13.25
N HIS A 30 0.50 -12.29 -14.25
CA HIS A 30 1.64 -11.47 -14.66
C HIS A 30 2.07 -10.52 -13.55
N VAL A 31 1.13 -9.87 -12.86
CA VAL A 31 1.49 -9.02 -11.71
C VAL A 31 2.10 -9.87 -10.60
N ALA A 32 1.38 -10.89 -10.15
CA ALA A 32 1.76 -11.68 -8.97
C ALA A 32 3.07 -12.45 -9.13
N LEU A 33 3.46 -12.83 -10.36
CA LEU A 33 4.63 -13.68 -10.61
C LEU A 33 5.78 -12.98 -11.35
N ILE A 34 5.53 -11.85 -12.02
CA ILE A 34 6.51 -11.24 -12.94
C ILE A 34 6.74 -9.77 -12.63
N SER A 35 5.74 -8.91 -12.88
CA SER A 35 6.00 -7.46 -12.89
C SER A 35 6.08 -6.85 -11.51
N ASP A 36 5.35 -7.40 -10.54
CA ASP A 36 5.25 -6.79 -9.21
C ASP A 36 4.86 -7.84 -8.15
N PRO A 37 5.71 -8.86 -7.95
CA PRO A 37 5.38 -9.98 -7.05
C PRO A 37 5.26 -9.51 -5.59
N PRO A 38 4.51 -10.27 -4.75
CA PRO A 38 4.44 -10.03 -3.31
C PRO A 38 5.83 -9.94 -2.68
N ASP A 39 5.99 -8.98 -1.76
CA ASP A 39 7.26 -8.68 -1.10
C ASP A 39 7.05 -8.73 0.42
N GLU A 40 6.88 -9.95 0.92
CA GLU A 40 6.70 -10.24 2.34
C GLU A 40 8.01 -10.81 2.92
N PRO A 41 8.39 -10.46 4.17
CA PRO A 41 9.68 -10.83 4.76
C PRO A 41 9.90 -12.35 4.91
N ALA A 42 8.84 -13.15 4.84
CA ALA A 42 8.89 -14.61 4.92
C ALA A 42 9.11 -15.31 3.57
N ILE A 43 9.22 -14.56 2.46
CA ILE A 43 9.37 -15.14 1.11
C ILE A 43 10.82 -15.59 0.89
N SER A 44 11.03 -16.90 0.75
CA SER A 44 12.34 -17.51 0.54
C SER A 44 12.63 -17.85 -0.94
N GLY A 45 11.60 -17.85 -1.79
CA GLY A 45 11.76 -18.07 -3.23
C GLY A 45 10.45 -18.16 -4.01
N PHE A 46 10.56 -18.55 -5.29
CA PHE A 46 9.44 -18.59 -6.23
C PHE A 46 8.24 -19.45 -5.79
N LYS A 47 8.49 -20.55 -5.05
CA LYS A 47 7.43 -21.43 -4.56
C LYS A 47 6.50 -20.70 -3.59
N ASP A 48 7.05 -19.86 -2.71
CA ASP A 48 6.29 -19.08 -1.74
C ASP A 48 5.43 -18.03 -2.45
N ILE A 49 6.03 -17.35 -3.44
CA ILE A 49 5.32 -16.40 -4.32
C ILE A 49 4.13 -17.08 -5.01
N PHE A 50 4.35 -18.28 -5.57
CA PHE A 50 3.29 -19.03 -6.24
C PHE A 50 2.18 -19.44 -5.27
N CYS A 51 2.53 -19.92 -4.07
CA CYS A 51 1.56 -20.24 -3.02
C CYS A 51 0.73 -19.01 -2.64
N ILE A 52 1.35 -17.86 -2.39
CA ILE A 52 0.66 -16.60 -2.10
C ILE A 52 -0.27 -16.19 -3.24
N ALA A 53 0.22 -16.21 -4.48
CA ALA A 53 -0.57 -15.87 -5.66
C ALA A 53 -1.80 -16.79 -5.82
N SER A 54 -1.63 -18.10 -5.59
CA SER A 54 -2.73 -19.07 -5.64
C SER A 54 -3.77 -18.87 -4.53
N GLY A 55 -3.35 -18.40 -3.35
CA GLY A 55 -4.29 -18.03 -2.28
C GLY A 55 -5.11 -16.79 -2.62
N ARG A 56 -4.54 -15.85 -3.38
CA ARG A 56 -5.16 -14.57 -3.73
C ARG A 56 -6.05 -14.62 -4.98
N ILE A 57 -5.80 -15.55 -5.92
CA ILE A 57 -6.49 -15.56 -7.21
C ILE A 57 -7.99 -15.86 -7.10
N LEU A 58 -8.40 -16.79 -6.24
CA LEU A 58 -9.82 -17.16 -6.08
C LEU A 58 -10.69 -15.98 -5.61
N PRO A 59 -10.37 -15.30 -4.49
CA PRO A 59 -11.14 -14.14 -4.07
C PRO A 59 -11.04 -12.99 -5.09
N ALA A 60 -9.90 -12.83 -5.78
CA ALA A 60 -9.76 -11.85 -6.86
C ALA A 60 -10.70 -12.13 -8.04
N VAL A 61 -10.82 -13.38 -8.49
CA VAL A 61 -11.74 -13.79 -9.56
C VAL A 61 -13.19 -13.60 -9.13
N ALA A 62 -13.55 -13.92 -7.89
CA ALA A 62 -14.91 -13.70 -7.38
C ALA A 62 -15.30 -12.22 -7.36
N LEU A 63 -14.39 -11.36 -6.88
CA LEU A 63 -14.56 -9.90 -6.92
C LEU A 63 -14.68 -9.40 -8.36
N ALA A 64 -13.76 -9.80 -9.23
CA ALA A 64 -13.75 -9.36 -10.62
C ALA A 64 -14.98 -9.85 -11.39
N THR A 65 -15.49 -11.04 -11.07
CA THR A 65 -16.77 -11.54 -11.62
C THR A 65 -17.93 -10.66 -11.17
N THR A 66 -17.96 -10.27 -9.90
CA THR A 66 -18.98 -9.32 -9.40
C THR A 66 -18.91 -7.98 -10.13
N VAL A 67 -17.70 -7.45 -10.30
CA VAL A 67 -17.45 -6.23 -11.08
C VAL A 67 -17.90 -6.41 -12.53
N TYR A 68 -17.62 -7.57 -13.14
CA TYR A 68 -18.05 -7.85 -14.50
C TYR A 68 -19.56 -7.79 -14.62
N LEU A 69 -20.29 -8.52 -13.78
CA LEU A 69 -21.75 -8.59 -13.82
C LEU A 69 -22.41 -7.25 -13.54
N VAL A 70 -21.89 -6.45 -12.60
CA VAL A 70 -22.52 -5.20 -12.16
C VAL A 70 -22.13 -4.00 -13.01
N CYS A 71 -20.88 -3.93 -13.48
CA CYS A 71 -20.33 -2.72 -14.09
C CYS A 71 -19.94 -2.87 -15.56
N ILE A 72 -19.51 -4.06 -16.00
CA ILE A 72 -18.88 -4.22 -17.32
C ILE A 72 -19.84 -4.89 -18.31
N GLN A 73 -20.63 -5.88 -17.85
CA GLN A 73 -21.48 -6.70 -18.70
C GLN A 73 -22.44 -5.86 -19.55
N ASP A 74 -23.16 -4.92 -18.93
CA ASP A 74 -24.12 -4.05 -19.64
C ASP A 74 -23.45 -3.08 -20.63
N ALA A 75 -22.21 -2.64 -20.33
CA ALA A 75 -21.45 -1.75 -21.20
C ALA A 75 -20.93 -2.47 -22.47
N HIS A 76 -20.73 -3.78 -22.38
CA HIS A 76 -20.09 -4.62 -23.41
C HIS A 76 -21.02 -5.66 -24.05
N GLN A 77 -22.35 -5.54 -23.87
CA GLN A 77 -23.36 -6.39 -24.51
C GLN A 77 -24.06 -5.74 -25.73
N GLY A 78 -24.38 -6.57 -26.73
CA GLY A 78 -25.19 -6.21 -27.90
C GLY A 78 -24.46 -5.32 -28.94
N ARG A 79 -25.22 -4.53 -29.73
CA ARG A 79 -24.66 -3.62 -30.76
C ARG A 79 -23.78 -2.49 -30.21
N ARG A 80 -23.68 -2.37 -28.87
CA ARG A 80 -22.82 -1.42 -28.18
C ARG A 80 -21.39 -1.93 -28.00
N GLN A 81 -21.16 -3.22 -28.28
CA GLN A 81 -19.86 -3.86 -28.29
C GLN A 81 -19.13 -3.58 -29.61
N THR A 82 -18.05 -2.80 -29.54
CA THR A 82 -17.11 -2.68 -30.66
C THR A 82 -15.83 -3.42 -30.29
N ARG A 83 -15.12 -3.98 -31.28
CA ARG A 83 -13.78 -4.54 -31.03
C ARG A 83 -12.85 -3.47 -30.43
N LEU A 84 -13.06 -2.22 -30.86
CA LEU A 84 -12.36 -1.04 -30.34
C LEU A 84 -12.61 -0.79 -28.84
N SER A 85 -13.81 -1.03 -28.31
CA SER A 85 -14.06 -0.88 -26.87
C SER A 85 -13.31 -1.94 -26.06
N TRP A 86 -13.22 -3.19 -26.54
CA TRP A 86 -12.48 -4.24 -25.84
C TRP A 86 -10.96 -4.05 -25.93
N THR A 87 -10.42 -3.62 -27.08
CA THR A 87 -8.99 -3.29 -27.18
C THR A 87 -8.63 -2.10 -26.29
N SER A 88 -9.52 -1.10 -26.20
CA SER A 88 -9.37 0.04 -25.29
C SER A 88 -9.44 -0.40 -23.83
N TRP A 89 -10.39 -1.28 -23.49
CA TRP A 89 -10.51 -1.87 -22.16
C TRP A 89 -9.26 -2.62 -21.73
N LEU A 90 -8.72 -3.48 -22.61
CA LEU A 90 -7.48 -4.23 -22.33
C LEU A 90 -6.27 -3.32 -22.21
N THR A 91 -6.19 -2.26 -23.02
CA THR A 91 -5.14 -1.24 -22.89
C THR A 91 -5.21 -0.57 -21.52
N GLY A 92 -6.41 -0.21 -21.08
CA GLY A 92 -6.66 0.31 -19.74
C GLY A 92 -6.25 -0.69 -18.65
N LEU A 93 -6.70 -1.94 -18.75
CA LEU A 93 -6.40 -3.02 -17.81
C LEU A 93 -4.90 -3.20 -17.60
N TRP A 94 -4.12 -3.29 -18.67
CA TRP A 94 -2.67 -3.39 -18.59
C TRP A 94 -2.01 -2.13 -18.03
N SER A 95 -2.49 -0.95 -18.42
CA SER A 95 -1.96 0.32 -17.90
C SER A 95 -2.15 0.41 -16.38
N GLY A 96 -3.30 -0.04 -15.88
CA GLY A 96 -3.61 -0.07 -14.46
C GLY A 96 -2.82 -1.14 -13.72
N ALA A 97 -2.68 -2.34 -14.31
CA ALA A 97 -1.94 -3.44 -13.72
C ALA A 97 -0.44 -3.14 -13.53
N LEU A 98 0.09 -2.23 -14.33
CA LEU A 98 1.48 -1.76 -14.28
C LEU A 98 1.63 -0.41 -13.56
N CYS A 99 0.64 0.01 -12.76
CA CYS A 99 0.64 1.32 -12.11
C CYS A 99 1.88 1.60 -11.26
N ASN A 100 2.39 0.60 -10.53
CA ASN A 100 3.58 0.77 -9.68
C ASN A 100 4.86 0.93 -10.49
N PHE A 101 4.97 0.23 -11.62
CA PHE A 101 6.06 0.43 -12.57
C PHE A 101 6.07 1.87 -13.10
N PHE A 102 4.90 2.40 -13.48
CA PHE A 102 4.79 3.80 -13.86
C PHE A 102 5.11 4.74 -12.69
N GLY A 103 4.64 4.42 -11.47
CA GLY A 103 4.94 5.18 -10.26
C GLY A 103 6.44 5.32 -9.98
N GLN A 104 7.19 4.23 -10.10
CA GLN A 104 8.66 4.23 -9.93
C GLN A 104 9.35 5.10 -10.97
N LEU A 105 8.93 5.04 -12.24
CA LEU A 105 9.44 5.92 -13.30
C LEU A 105 9.26 7.42 -12.99
N PHE A 106 8.26 7.78 -12.17
CA PHE A 106 8.03 9.16 -11.73
C PHE A 106 8.80 9.52 -10.45
N GLN A 107 9.17 8.54 -9.61
CA GLN A 107 9.98 8.77 -8.40
C GLN A 107 11.46 9.03 -8.73
N ASP A 108 12.00 8.36 -9.75
CA ASP A 108 13.41 8.52 -10.18
C ASP A 108 13.70 9.87 -10.87
N GLY A 109 12.67 10.71 -11.03
CA GLY A 109 12.82 12.11 -11.42
C GLY A 109 11.61 12.64 -12.17
N TRP A 110 11.10 13.78 -11.72
CA TRP A 110 10.07 14.57 -12.40
C TRP A 110 10.64 15.30 -13.62
N GLY A 111 11.28 14.57 -14.53
CA GLY A 111 11.82 15.13 -15.75
C GLY A 111 10.72 15.77 -16.61
N PRO A 112 11.07 16.68 -17.54
CA PRO A 112 10.09 17.37 -18.39
C PRO A 112 9.15 16.43 -19.16
N LYS A 113 9.62 15.22 -19.50
CA LYS A 113 8.83 14.18 -20.17
C LYS A 113 7.78 13.57 -19.24
N ALA A 114 8.16 13.23 -18.00
CA ALA A 114 7.27 12.69 -16.98
C ALA A 114 6.14 13.68 -16.64
N GLN A 115 6.49 14.94 -16.43
CA GLN A 115 5.52 16.01 -16.17
C GLN A 115 4.53 16.19 -17.33
N LYS A 116 5.01 16.14 -18.59
CA LYS A 116 4.14 16.21 -19.77
C LYS A 116 3.19 15.03 -19.86
N ILE A 117 3.66 13.81 -19.62
CA ILE A 117 2.81 12.60 -19.62
C ILE A 117 1.74 12.70 -18.54
N LEU A 118 2.12 13.10 -17.32
CA LEU A 118 1.15 13.29 -16.24
C LEU A 118 0.12 14.36 -16.60
N LEU A 119 0.55 15.50 -17.14
CA LEU A 119 -0.36 16.57 -17.56
C LEU A 119 -1.36 16.08 -18.63
N ILE A 120 -0.89 15.34 -19.63
CA ILE A 120 -1.75 14.75 -20.67
C ILE A 120 -2.76 13.77 -20.03
N PHE A 121 -2.30 12.92 -19.11
CA PHE A 121 -3.17 11.97 -18.42
C PHE A 121 -4.23 12.67 -17.56
N LEU A 122 -3.84 13.67 -16.76
CA LEU A 122 -4.75 14.45 -15.91
C LEU A 122 -5.77 15.23 -16.74
N THR A 123 -5.34 15.86 -17.84
CA THR A 123 -6.24 16.60 -18.74
C THR A 123 -7.21 15.66 -19.46
N ALA A 124 -6.76 14.50 -19.93
CA ALA A 124 -7.62 13.48 -20.52
C ALA A 124 -8.64 12.91 -19.49
N THR A 125 -8.21 12.73 -18.24
CA THR A 125 -9.08 12.26 -17.14
C THR A 125 -10.13 13.31 -16.79
N LEU A 126 -9.74 14.58 -16.69
CA LEU A 126 -10.69 15.68 -16.46
C LEU A 126 -11.71 15.80 -17.59
N TYR A 127 -11.26 15.72 -18.85
CA TYR A 127 -12.14 15.72 -20.01
C TYR A 127 -13.15 14.56 -19.95
N PHE A 128 -12.67 13.35 -19.61
CA PHE A 128 -13.54 12.19 -19.43
C PHE A 128 -14.59 12.40 -18.33
N ILE A 129 -14.21 12.93 -17.17
CA ILE A 129 -15.13 13.21 -16.06
C ILE A 129 -16.22 14.20 -16.51
N ILE A 130 -15.85 15.28 -17.19
CA ILE A 130 -16.80 16.28 -17.70
C ILE A 130 -17.78 15.63 -18.69
N CYS A 131 -17.28 14.86 -19.65
CA CYS A 131 -18.12 14.13 -20.60
C CYS A 131 -19.07 13.16 -19.88
N ARG A 132 -18.59 12.46 -18.85
CA ARG A 132 -19.37 11.49 -18.08
C ARG A 132 -20.49 12.17 -17.29
N ILE A 133 -20.21 13.28 -16.61
CA ILE A 133 -21.23 14.06 -15.89
C ILE A 133 -22.31 14.54 -16.86
N ARG A 134 -21.93 15.08 -18.03
CA ARG A 134 -22.88 15.53 -19.06
C ARG A 134 -23.76 14.38 -19.57
N LYS A 135 -23.17 13.20 -19.79
CA LYS A 135 -23.91 12.00 -20.22
C LYS A 135 -24.88 11.52 -19.14
N LEU A 136 -24.42 11.38 -17.89
CA LEU A 136 -25.26 11.02 -16.75
C LEU A 136 -26.43 11.99 -16.54
N HIS A 137 -26.18 13.29 -16.73
CA HIS A 137 -27.23 14.30 -16.67
C HIS A 137 -28.27 14.12 -17.77
N ARG A 138 -27.84 13.92 -19.03
CA ARG A 138 -28.75 13.67 -20.17
C ARG A 138 -29.56 12.39 -20.00
N GLU A 139 -28.95 11.35 -19.43
CA GLU A 139 -29.59 10.06 -19.14
C GLU A 139 -30.47 10.11 -17.88
N GLN A 140 -30.54 11.26 -17.19
CA GLN A 140 -31.25 11.44 -15.90
C GLN A 140 -30.79 10.48 -14.80
N GLN A 141 -29.57 9.94 -14.94
CA GLN A 141 -28.96 9.01 -13.98
C GLN A 141 -27.99 9.71 -13.02
N LEU A 142 -27.75 11.01 -13.19
CA LEU A 142 -26.82 11.77 -12.36
C LEU A 142 -27.19 11.68 -10.87
N THR A 143 -28.47 11.87 -10.52
CA THR A 143 -28.93 11.78 -9.13
C THR A 143 -28.70 10.39 -8.55
N ARG A 144 -28.97 9.33 -9.31
CA ARG A 144 -28.72 7.94 -8.87
C ARG A 144 -27.23 7.69 -8.63
N CYS A 145 -26.38 8.20 -9.52
CA CYS A 145 -24.93 8.10 -9.39
C CYS A 145 -24.43 8.85 -8.15
N LEU A 146 -24.86 10.10 -7.95
CA LEU A 146 -24.52 10.89 -6.77
C LEU A 146 -25.05 10.25 -5.48
N THR A 147 -26.23 9.63 -5.52
CA THR A 147 -26.79 8.89 -4.37
C THR A 147 -25.92 7.69 -4.02
N LEU A 148 -25.50 6.89 -5.01
CA LEU A 148 -24.58 5.77 -4.79
C LEU A 148 -23.29 6.24 -4.13
N TYR A 149 -22.63 7.26 -4.68
CA TYR A 149 -21.40 7.80 -4.10
C TYR A 149 -21.61 8.44 -2.73
N GLY A 150 -22.74 9.11 -2.51
CA GLY A 150 -23.13 9.62 -1.20
C GLY A 150 -23.26 8.50 -0.17
N LEU A 151 -23.91 7.39 -0.53
CA LEU A 151 -24.01 6.21 0.33
C LEU A 151 -22.65 5.57 0.61
N LEU A 152 -21.77 5.48 -0.38
CA LEU A 152 -20.40 4.98 -0.18
C LEU A 152 -19.61 5.87 0.78
N ILE A 153 -19.69 7.20 0.62
CA ILE A 153 -19.01 8.17 1.51
C ILE A 153 -19.57 8.06 2.93
N VAL A 154 -20.89 8.00 3.09
CA VAL A 154 -21.54 7.83 4.41
C VAL A 154 -21.13 6.49 5.04
N GLY A 155 -21.10 5.41 4.26
CA GLY A 155 -20.64 4.09 4.72
C GLY A 155 -19.20 4.13 5.22
N LEU A 156 -18.27 4.70 4.44
CA LEU A 156 -16.87 4.88 4.85
C LEU A 156 -16.74 5.76 6.10
N TYR A 157 -17.53 6.83 6.20
CA TYR A 157 -17.56 7.69 7.37
C TYR A 157 -18.01 6.91 8.62
N ILE A 158 -19.10 6.15 8.53
CA ILE A 158 -19.61 5.32 9.64
C ILE A 158 -18.54 4.29 10.04
N THR A 159 -17.95 3.57 9.08
CA THR A 159 -16.87 2.62 9.35
C THR A 159 -15.70 3.28 10.06
N ASN A 160 -15.27 4.47 9.62
CA ASN A 160 -14.20 5.22 10.28
C ASN A 160 -14.56 5.61 11.72
N ARG A 161 -15.82 5.99 11.99
CA ARG A 161 -16.27 6.31 13.36
C ARG A 161 -16.29 5.07 14.26
N ILE A 162 -16.73 3.92 13.72
CA ILE A 162 -16.72 2.64 14.44
C ILE A 162 -15.29 2.23 14.76
N PHE A 163 -14.38 2.31 13.78
CA PHE A 163 -12.97 2.00 13.99
C PHE A 163 -12.33 2.94 15.01
N GLY A 164 -12.59 4.25 14.91
CA GLY A 164 -12.09 5.22 15.89
C GLY A 164 -12.59 4.94 17.30
N PHE A 165 -13.84 4.51 17.48
CA PHE A 165 -14.36 4.08 18.78
C PHE A 165 -13.61 2.87 19.35
N LEU A 166 -13.11 1.99 18.49
CA LEU A 166 -12.31 0.81 18.86
C LEU A 166 -10.80 1.10 18.93
N GLY A 167 -10.35 2.35 18.78
CA GLY A 167 -8.92 2.68 18.73
C GLY A 167 -8.22 2.24 17.45
N LEU A 168 -8.97 1.94 16.39
CA LEU A 168 -8.47 1.55 15.08
C LEU A 168 -8.49 2.74 14.10
N ARG A 169 -7.67 2.69 13.07
CA ARG A 169 -7.66 3.64 11.96
C ARG A 169 -8.18 2.95 10.70
N LEU A 170 -9.04 3.64 9.96
CA LEU A 170 -9.42 3.22 8.62
C LEU A 170 -8.26 3.45 7.65
N HIS A 171 -7.76 2.37 7.06
CA HIS A 171 -6.79 2.41 5.98
C HIS A 171 -7.44 1.92 4.69
N ILE A 172 -7.65 2.81 3.74
CA ILE A 172 -8.19 2.46 2.43
C ILE A 172 -7.02 2.19 1.50
N HIS A 173 -6.72 0.90 1.33
CA HIS A 173 -5.71 0.43 0.40
C HIS A 173 -6.03 0.84 -1.03
N HIS A 174 -4.99 1.10 -1.81
CA HIS A 174 -5.09 1.60 -3.18
C HIS A 174 -5.81 0.63 -4.14
N TYR A 175 -6.02 -0.64 -3.77
CA TYR A 175 -6.85 -1.57 -4.54
C TYR A 175 -8.35 -1.30 -4.40
N LEU A 176 -8.78 -0.66 -3.30
CA LEU A 176 -10.20 -0.44 -3.00
C LEU A 176 -10.75 0.85 -3.64
N TRP A 177 -9.93 1.91 -3.72
CA TRP A 177 -10.32 3.17 -4.38
C TRP A 177 -10.86 2.98 -5.81
N PRO A 178 -10.19 2.22 -6.70
CA PRO A 178 -10.66 2.06 -8.07
C PRO A 178 -11.94 1.24 -8.14
N LEU A 179 -12.12 0.24 -7.26
CA LEU A 179 -13.36 -0.56 -7.17
C LEU A 179 -14.56 0.32 -6.80
N LEU A 180 -14.38 1.26 -5.87
CA LEU A 180 -15.42 2.21 -5.46
C LEU A 180 -15.80 3.17 -6.60
N LEU A 181 -14.84 3.54 -7.47
CA LEU A 181 -15.04 4.46 -8.60
C LEU A 181 -15.58 3.78 -9.87
N LEU A 182 -15.42 2.46 -9.98
CA LEU A 182 -15.73 1.69 -11.18
C LEU A 182 -17.20 1.81 -11.65
N PRO A 183 -18.23 1.82 -10.77
CA PRO A 183 -19.61 2.07 -11.17
C PRO A 183 -19.82 3.45 -11.82
N GLY A 184 -18.95 4.42 -11.54
CA GLY A 184 -18.99 5.72 -12.19
C GLY A 184 -18.50 5.67 -13.62
N ALA A 185 -17.60 4.74 -13.95
CA ALA A 185 -17.01 4.60 -15.28
C ALA A 185 -17.84 3.70 -16.22
N SER A 186 -18.75 2.87 -15.68
CA SER A 186 -19.52 1.85 -16.41
C SER A 186 -20.40 2.41 -17.54
N THR A 187 -19.84 2.56 -18.75
CA THR A 187 -20.56 3.04 -19.94
C THR A 187 -19.99 2.56 -21.25
N CYS A 188 -20.85 2.55 -22.26
CA CYS A 188 -20.45 2.27 -23.63
C CYS A 188 -19.58 3.39 -24.22
N GLY A 189 -18.49 2.97 -24.89
CA GLY A 189 -17.58 3.81 -25.66
C GLY A 189 -16.11 3.50 -25.34
N PRO A 190 -15.20 3.58 -26.31
CA PRO A 190 -13.81 3.15 -26.12
C PRO A 190 -13.09 3.91 -25.00
N TYR A 191 -13.35 5.22 -24.86
CA TYR A 191 -12.77 6.00 -23.76
C TYR A 191 -13.25 5.54 -22.39
N ALA A 192 -14.54 5.27 -22.22
CA ALA A 192 -15.08 4.76 -20.97
C ALA A 192 -14.53 3.36 -20.66
N SER A 193 -14.47 2.50 -21.67
CA SER A 193 -13.89 1.17 -21.55
C SER A 193 -12.42 1.21 -21.12
N PHE A 194 -11.64 2.19 -21.60
CA PHE A 194 -10.27 2.40 -21.10
C PHE A 194 -10.23 2.65 -19.59
N TYR A 195 -11.07 3.56 -19.07
CA TYR A 195 -11.11 3.85 -17.63
C TYR A 195 -11.68 2.70 -16.80
N GLU A 196 -12.68 1.96 -17.31
CA GLU A 196 -13.16 0.73 -16.67
C GLU A 196 -12.02 -0.29 -16.51
N GLY A 197 -11.27 -0.53 -17.59
CA GLY A 197 -10.11 -1.40 -17.58
C GLY A 197 -9.02 -0.89 -16.64
N LEU A 198 -8.70 0.41 -16.71
CA LEU A 198 -7.68 1.05 -15.87
C LEU A 198 -7.96 0.86 -14.38
N LEU A 199 -9.19 1.15 -13.94
CA LEU A 199 -9.58 1.00 -12.54
C LEU A 199 -9.50 -0.46 -12.09
N LEU A 200 -10.00 -1.40 -12.91
CA LEU A 200 -9.88 -2.82 -12.58
C LEU A 200 -8.42 -3.29 -12.56
N GLY A 201 -7.58 -2.75 -13.46
CA GLY A 201 -6.16 -3.05 -13.52
C GLY A 201 -5.41 -2.62 -12.27
N ILE A 202 -5.65 -1.40 -11.79
CA ILE A 202 -5.05 -0.90 -10.53
C ILE A 202 -5.49 -1.77 -9.35
N SER A 203 -6.79 -2.13 -9.30
CA SER A 203 -7.31 -3.02 -8.26
C SER A 203 -6.65 -4.40 -8.32
N THR A 204 -6.48 -4.94 -9.53
CA THR A 204 -5.82 -6.23 -9.78
C THR A 204 -4.36 -6.18 -9.37
N ASN A 205 -3.64 -5.10 -9.66
CA ASN A 205 -2.26 -4.90 -9.20
C ASN A 205 -2.20 -4.96 -7.68
N GLY A 206 -3.04 -4.17 -7.02
CA GLY A 206 -3.06 -4.07 -5.58
C GLY A 206 -3.34 -5.41 -4.88
N ILE A 207 -4.36 -6.14 -5.35
CA ILE A 207 -4.71 -7.46 -4.82
C ILE A 207 -3.63 -8.50 -5.12
N ALA A 208 -3.02 -8.48 -6.31
CA ALA A 208 -1.97 -9.43 -6.66
C ALA A 208 -0.73 -9.25 -5.77
N ARG A 209 -0.27 -8.00 -5.59
CA ARG A 209 0.96 -7.68 -4.83
C ARG A 209 0.76 -7.72 -3.32
N TRP A 210 -0.31 -7.13 -2.79
CA TRP A 210 -0.52 -6.98 -1.34
C TRP A 210 -1.67 -7.82 -0.79
N GLY A 211 -2.49 -8.43 -1.64
CA GLY A 211 -3.64 -9.21 -1.20
C GLY A 211 -4.83 -8.35 -0.77
N PHE A 212 -5.79 -9.00 -0.09
CA PHE A 212 -6.95 -8.34 0.52
C PHE A 212 -6.59 -7.88 1.93
N ASP A 213 -5.77 -6.83 2.01
CA ASP A 213 -5.27 -6.34 3.30
C ASP A 213 -6.39 -5.69 4.14
N ASN A 214 -6.16 -5.62 5.45
CA ASN A 214 -7.09 -5.17 6.46
C ASN A 214 -7.48 -3.70 6.24
N LEU A 215 -8.78 -3.42 6.33
CA LEU A 215 -9.30 -2.05 6.33
C LEU A 215 -9.10 -1.35 7.68
N ALA A 216 -9.01 -2.12 8.75
CA ALA A 216 -8.77 -1.62 10.09
C ALA A 216 -7.31 -1.87 10.46
N GLU A 217 -6.59 -0.80 10.74
CA GLU A 217 -5.25 -0.86 11.30
C GLU A 217 -5.33 -0.49 12.78
N VAL A 218 -4.64 -1.24 13.63
CA VAL A 218 -4.44 -0.82 15.01
C VAL A 218 -3.65 0.47 14.96
N GLN A 219 -4.13 1.53 15.63
CA GLN A 219 -3.28 2.68 15.87
C GLN A 219 -2.10 2.15 16.68
N GLY A 220 -0.93 2.02 16.05
CA GLY A 220 0.29 1.68 16.77
C GLY A 220 0.41 2.59 17.99
N PRO A 221 0.98 2.10 19.11
CA PRO A 221 1.16 2.93 20.30
C PRO A 221 1.92 4.19 19.87
N ILE A 222 1.23 5.33 19.92
CA ILE A 222 1.72 6.71 19.78
C ILE A 222 2.83 6.88 18.72
N SER A 223 2.49 7.47 17.56
CA SER A 223 3.40 7.78 16.44
C SER A 223 4.89 7.82 16.80
N ASP A 224 5.75 7.12 16.05
CA ASP A 224 7.18 6.87 16.34
C ASP A 224 7.96 8.08 16.86
N LYS A 225 7.64 9.29 16.39
CA LYS A 225 8.24 10.55 16.87
C LYS A 225 8.02 10.87 18.35
N SER A 226 6.91 10.39 18.92
CA SER A 226 6.56 10.60 20.32
C SER A 226 7.34 9.67 21.23
N VAL A 227 7.45 8.38 20.87
CA VAL A 227 8.28 7.38 21.57
C VAL A 227 9.76 7.75 21.43
N GLU A 228 10.19 8.20 20.26
CA GLU A 228 11.54 8.74 20.03
C GLU A 228 11.83 9.95 20.93
N SER A 229 10.94 10.94 20.99
CA SER A 229 11.11 12.11 21.86
C SER A 229 11.08 11.76 23.36
N LEU A 230 10.30 10.75 23.75
CA LEU A 230 10.19 10.30 25.13
C LEU A 230 11.43 9.49 25.54
N LEU A 231 11.91 8.58 24.70
CA LEU A 231 13.11 7.77 24.97
C LEU A 231 14.38 8.63 24.97
N LEU A 232 14.54 9.56 24.02
CA LEU A 232 15.71 10.45 23.96
C LEU A 232 15.76 11.44 25.14
N ASN A 233 14.60 11.93 25.61
CA ASN A 233 14.56 12.81 26.79
C ASN A 233 14.80 12.06 28.11
N MET A 234 14.47 10.77 28.18
CA MET A 234 14.65 9.98 29.41
C MET A 234 16.07 9.45 29.60
N ILE A 235 16.85 9.28 28.53
CA ILE A 235 18.13 8.58 28.58
C ILE A 235 19.28 9.53 28.20
N SER A 236 19.67 10.38 29.15
CA SER A 236 20.88 11.20 29.00
C SER A 236 22.14 10.36 29.27
N PRO A 237 23.17 10.42 28.41
CA PRO A 237 24.38 9.63 28.61
C PRO A 237 25.26 10.22 29.71
N ILE A 238 25.83 9.34 30.53
CA ILE A 238 26.93 9.65 31.43
C ILE A 238 28.21 9.14 30.76
N ILE A 239 29.06 10.07 30.30
CA ILE A 239 30.29 9.77 29.58
C ILE A 239 31.49 9.92 30.52
N ASN A 240 32.20 8.82 30.75
CA ASN A 240 33.42 8.77 31.55
C ASN A 240 34.58 8.26 30.67
N GLY A 241 35.20 9.17 29.93
CA GLY A 241 36.35 8.87 29.07
C GLY A 241 36.00 7.87 27.96
N THR A 242 36.42 6.61 28.14
CA THR A 242 36.18 5.50 27.20
C THR A 242 34.90 4.71 27.46
N HIS A 243 34.10 5.11 28.45
CA HIS A 243 32.83 4.48 28.78
C HIS A 243 31.68 5.46 28.59
N ILE A 244 30.60 4.97 28.01
CA ILE A 244 29.30 5.65 27.97
C ILE A 244 28.29 4.77 28.69
N SER A 245 27.53 5.39 29.59
CA SER A 245 26.51 4.71 30.38
C SER A 245 25.18 5.42 30.25
N PHE A 246 24.12 4.62 30.23
CA PHE A 246 22.74 5.05 30.08
C PHE A 246 21.96 4.45 31.24
N GLU A 247 21.33 5.30 32.05
CA GLU A 247 20.56 4.88 33.23
C GLU A 247 19.11 5.35 33.09
N TRP A 248 18.16 4.50 33.45
CA TRP A 248 16.73 4.85 33.47
C TRP A 248 16.01 4.22 34.67
N SER A 249 15.11 5.00 35.28
CA SER A 249 14.37 4.63 36.48
C SER A 249 13.07 3.86 36.21
N GLY A 250 12.68 3.73 34.94
CA GLY A 250 11.53 2.97 34.47
C GLY A 250 11.17 3.31 33.02
N LEU A 251 10.44 2.42 32.36
CA LEU A 251 9.92 2.66 31.02
C LEU A 251 8.49 3.23 31.07
N PRO A 252 8.03 3.97 30.04
CA PRO A 252 6.65 4.44 29.97
C PRO A 252 5.68 3.25 30.02
N ASN A 253 4.49 3.43 30.59
CA ASN A 253 3.48 2.36 30.73
C ASN A 253 3.10 1.66 29.40
N SER A 254 3.40 2.29 28.26
CA SER A 254 3.19 1.75 26.92
C SER A 254 4.31 0.81 26.44
N CYS A 255 5.41 0.67 27.19
CA CYS A 255 6.59 -0.09 26.81
C CYS A 255 6.85 -1.21 27.83
N ASN A 256 6.95 -2.44 27.34
CA ASN A 256 7.26 -3.63 28.14
C ASN A 256 8.77 -3.86 28.27
N GLY A 257 9.57 -3.22 27.42
CA GLY A 257 11.03 -3.34 27.43
C GLY A 257 11.73 -2.31 26.55
N ILE A 258 13.07 -2.36 26.55
CA ILE A 258 13.94 -1.49 25.77
C ILE A 258 15.02 -2.30 25.06
N ASN A 259 15.31 -1.91 23.82
CA ASN A 259 16.41 -2.40 23.02
C ASN A 259 17.40 -1.28 22.76
N ILE A 260 18.70 -1.57 22.82
CA ILE A 260 19.75 -0.63 22.47
C ILE A 260 20.61 -1.24 21.38
N LEU A 261 20.69 -0.54 20.26
CA LEU A 261 21.53 -0.89 19.13
C LEU A 261 22.78 0.00 19.15
N VAL A 262 23.93 -0.61 18.91
CA VAL A 262 25.20 0.10 18.70
C VAL A 262 25.70 -0.25 17.30
N ASN A 263 25.84 0.76 16.44
CA ASN A 263 26.12 0.64 15.02
C ASN A 263 25.15 -0.31 14.31
N ASP A 264 23.85 -0.10 14.54
CA ASP A 264 22.74 -0.90 13.99
C ASP A 264 22.76 -2.39 14.35
N VAL A 265 23.56 -2.78 15.35
CA VAL A 265 23.58 -4.13 15.93
C VAL A 265 22.97 -4.10 17.32
N LEU A 266 22.00 -4.97 17.60
CA LEU A 266 21.40 -5.13 18.92
C LEU A 266 22.47 -5.57 19.93
N ARG A 267 22.70 -4.75 20.96
CA ARG A 267 23.69 -5.04 22.03
C ARG A 267 23.07 -5.24 23.39
N PHE A 268 21.87 -4.68 23.60
CA PHE A 268 21.18 -4.78 24.87
C PHE A 268 19.68 -4.89 24.63
N GLN A 269 19.04 -5.73 25.43
CA GLN A 269 17.59 -5.94 25.44
C GLN A 269 17.19 -6.24 26.89
N ASP A 270 16.21 -5.51 27.40
CA ASP A 270 15.70 -5.70 28.75
C ASP A 270 14.18 -5.49 28.81
N PHE A 271 13.49 -6.22 29.69
CA PHE A 271 12.02 -6.29 29.79
C PHE A 271 11.54 -5.76 31.14
N ASN A 272 11.80 -4.48 31.40
CA ASN A 272 11.34 -3.70 32.58
C ASN A 272 11.24 -4.48 33.93
N PRO A 273 12.27 -5.22 34.38
CA PRO A 273 12.23 -5.81 35.73
C PRO A 273 12.20 -4.73 36.83
N PRO A 274 11.62 -5.01 38.02
CA PRO A 274 11.60 -4.04 39.11
C PRO A 274 13.02 -3.76 39.65
N GLY A 275 13.51 -2.53 39.42
CA GLY A 275 14.82 -2.05 39.87
C GLY A 275 15.47 -1.20 38.77
N GLY A 276 16.14 -0.10 39.12
CA GLY A 276 16.76 0.79 38.14
C GLY A 276 17.68 0.07 37.15
N HIS A 277 17.65 0.48 35.89
CA HIS A 277 18.36 -0.19 34.80
C HIS A 277 19.53 0.66 34.33
N SER A 278 20.61 -0.01 33.93
CA SER A 278 21.79 0.63 33.38
C SER A 278 22.37 -0.18 32.22
N PHE A 279 22.71 0.49 31.13
CA PHE A 279 23.53 -0.06 30.06
C PHE A 279 24.86 0.67 30.00
N VAL A 280 25.96 -0.08 29.97
CA VAL A 280 27.32 0.47 29.88
C VAL A 280 28.01 -0.07 28.63
N TRP A 281 28.55 0.83 27.82
CA TRP A 281 29.31 0.48 26.64
C TRP A 281 30.73 1.04 26.73
N ARG A 282 31.72 0.19 26.44
CA ARG A 282 33.12 0.58 26.37
C ARG A 282 33.53 0.79 24.92
N ARG A 283 34.20 1.90 24.64
CA ARG A 283 34.77 2.18 23.33
C ARG A 283 35.96 1.24 23.07
N GLU A 284 35.87 0.47 21.99
CA GLU A 284 36.94 -0.42 21.52
C GLU A 284 37.90 0.34 20.59
N ASP A 285 37.36 1.12 19.63
CA ASP A 285 38.14 1.90 18.67
C ASP A 285 38.02 3.41 18.93
N LEU A 286 39.15 4.06 19.26
CA LEU A 286 39.19 5.48 19.62
C LEU A 286 38.97 6.44 18.43
N GLY A 287 39.11 5.94 17.18
CA GLY A 287 39.09 6.77 15.98
C GLY A 287 37.75 6.88 15.25
N LEU A 288 36.71 6.14 15.68
CA LEU A 288 35.44 6.06 14.97
C LEU A 288 34.26 6.56 15.82
N PRO A 289 33.27 7.24 15.21
CA PRO A 289 32.02 7.54 15.88
C PRO A 289 31.21 6.26 16.11
N LEU A 290 30.49 6.21 17.23
CA LEU A 290 29.54 5.15 17.53
C LEU A 290 28.11 5.68 17.42
N TYR A 291 27.25 4.91 16.79
CA TYR A 291 25.84 5.24 16.58
C TYR A 291 24.98 4.42 17.52
N PHE A 292 24.18 5.09 18.35
CA PHE A 292 23.26 4.48 19.29
C PHE A 292 21.83 4.70 18.82
N ARG A 293 21.02 3.64 18.88
CA ARG A 293 19.57 3.73 18.68
C ARG A 293 18.84 3.02 19.79
N PHE A 294 17.73 3.60 20.23
CA PHE A 294 16.89 3.04 21.28
C PHE A 294 15.57 2.58 20.66
N GLY A 295 15.13 1.36 20.97
CA GLY A 295 13.85 0.83 20.51
C GLY A 295 12.99 0.44 21.71
N ALA A 296 11.69 0.71 21.63
CA ALA A 296 10.74 0.19 22.61
C ALA A 296 10.33 -1.24 22.24
N ILE A 297 10.21 -2.10 23.25
CA ILE A 297 9.57 -3.41 23.10
C ILE A 297 8.17 -3.30 23.65
N THR A 298 7.19 -3.72 22.87
CA THR A 298 5.79 -3.75 23.26
C THR A 298 5.27 -5.16 23.16
N GLU A 299 4.62 -5.63 24.23
CA GLU A 299 3.93 -6.91 24.22
C GLU A 299 2.45 -6.67 23.91
N ASP A 300 2.00 -7.18 22.77
CA ASP A 300 0.59 -7.18 22.39
C ASP A 300 0.04 -8.59 22.58
N LYS A 301 -1.11 -8.69 23.25
CA LYS A 301 -1.85 -9.93 23.50
C LYS A 301 -2.10 -10.76 22.23
N TYR A 302 -2.16 -10.13 21.06
CA TYR A 302 -2.45 -10.80 19.79
C TYR A 302 -1.23 -10.98 18.86
N ARG A 303 -0.20 -10.14 18.98
CA ARG A 303 1.01 -10.19 18.15
C ARG A 303 2.23 -10.78 18.86
N GLY A 304 2.14 -11.01 20.17
CA GLY A 304 3.28 -11.38 21.00
C GLY A 304 4.22 -10.19 21.21
N LEU A 305 5.50 -10.48 21.43
CA LEU A 305 6.54 -9.47 21.55
C LEU A 305 6.81 -8.81 20.20
N THR A 306 6.52 -7.52 20.12
CA THR A 306 6.79 -6.69 18.94
C THR A 306 7.87 -5.67 19.27
N MET A 307 8.87 -5.58 18.40
CA MET A 307 9.87 -4.52 18.45
C MET A 307 9.30 -3.32 17.69
N GLY A 308 9.17 -2.19 18.38
CA GLY A 308 8.86 -0.92 17.72
C GLY A 308 10.05 -0.39 16.94
N ASP A 309 9.80 0.63 16.12
CA ASP A 309 10.86 1.33 15.38
C ASP A 309 11.86 1.97 16.36
N THR A 310 13.14 1.94 15.99
CA THR A 310 14.21 2.53 16.78
C THR A 310 14.29 4.05 16.54
N THR A 311 14.72 4.81 17.54
CA THR A 311 15.03 6.24 17.39
C THR A 311 15.99 6.52 16.24
N GLY A 312 16.03 7.77 15.79
CA GLY A 312 17.16 8.29 15.02
C GLY A 312 18.51 8.01 15.70
N PRO A 313 19.60 7.95 14.92
CA PRO A 313 20.91 7.61 15.44
C PRO A 313 21.47 8.75 16.28
N ALA A 314 21.64 8.50 17.58
CA ALA A 314 22.42 9.36 18.44
C ALA A 314 23.91 9.02 18.31
N VAL A 315 24.77 10.02 18.20
CA VAL A 315 26.18 9.85 17.86
C VAL A 315 27.07 10.16 19.05
N TRP A 316 27.88 9.17 19.44
CA TRP A 316 29.03 9.39 20.31
C TRP A 316 30.28 9.57 19.46
N HIS A 317 30.69 10.82 19.31
CA HIS A 317 31.76 11.25 18.40
C HIS A 317 33.14 10.79 18.87
N ALA A 318 34.09 10.67 17.94
CA ALA A 318 35.47 10.27 18.25
C ALA A 318 36.14 11.23 19.26
N ASN A 319 35.81 12.53 19.22
CA ASN A 319 36.27 13.55 20.17
C ASN A 319 35.65 13.43 21.59
N GLY A 320 34.76 12.47 21.82
CA GLY A 320 34.10 12.22 23.11
C GLY A 320 32.77 12.97 23.31
N THR A 321 32.35 13.82 22.36
CA THR A 321 31.07 14.56 22.48
C THR A 321 29.87 13.71 22.08
N TRP A 322 28.69 14.08 22.59
CA TRP A 322 27.41 13.42 22.28
C TRP A 322 26.48 14.34 21.49
N SER A 323 25.80 13.79 20.49
CA SER A 323 24.69 14.46 19.78
C SER A 323 23.53 13.49 19.59
N ALA A 324 22.36 13.82 20.13
CA ALA A 324 21.11 13.06 19.99
C ALA A 324 20.10 13.83 19.13
#